data_AF-A0A0C2X8C2-F1
#
_entry.id   AF-A0A0C2X8C2-F1
#
_cell.length_a   1.000
_cell.length_b   1.000
_cell.length_c   1.000
_cell.angle_alpha   90.00
_cell.angle_beta   90.00
_cell.angle_gamma   90.00
#
_symmetry.space_group_name_H-M   'P 1'
#
loop_
_entity.id
_entity.type
_entity.pdbx_description
1 polymer ?
#
loop_
_entity_poly.entity_id
_entity_poly.type
_entity_poly.pdbx_seq_one_letter_code
_entity_poly.pdbx_strand_id
1 'polypeptide(L)'
;MFSSKTLVIYKTIFYILLSLTSCGLFVFTIIRIAFTIQPRDNVRFSGFNGKSFYDQPVAELCFCGSVSLIFSITMLVVLATKTPRALISRNWFEVIANGILCFVWLGGAAACSALWMNLNYCSVFSQCRILQAMLAFAWFGWVFITINLVVSISILARSGQWDGHIYERAQKSVTVEEDSSYMEQKAGSEMNAVPWTYPQAETSRRSGTESLQLSSFSAFIPWLNSSYAGSRRTSFESPRRTREIQRKSSRLTLDISRV
;
A
#
# COMPACT_ATOMS: atom_id res chain seq x y z
N MET A 1 -20.69 -21.44 5.27
CA MET A 1 -21.16 -20.07 5.58
C MET A 1 -20.05 -19.37 6.35
N PHE A 2 -19.36 -18.38 5.77
CA PHE A 2 -18.22 -17.73 6.44
C PHE A 2 -18.70 -16.84 7.58
N SER A 3 -18.12 -16.99 8.77
CA SER A 3 -18.38 -16.14 9.93
C SER A 3 -18.02 -14.68 9.62
N SER A 4 -18.80 -13.72 10.12
CA SER A 4 -18.51 -12.29 9.96
C SER A 4 -17.12 -11.92 10.48
N LYS A 5 -16.64 -12.63 11.51
CA LYS A 5 -15.29 -12.44 12.07
C LYS A 5 -14.20 -12.81 11.07
N THR A 6 -14.37 -13.92 10.33
CA THR A 6 -13.37 -14.35 9.35
C THR A 6 -13.29 -13.39 8.18
N LEU A 7 -14.41 -12.83 7.71
CA LEU A 7 -14.41 -11.83 6.64
C LEU A 7 -13.63 -10.56 7.00
N VAL A 8 -13.77 -10.07 8.24
CA VAL A 8 -13.01 -8.90 8.73
C VAL A 8 -11.52 -9.22 8.81
N ILE A 9 -11.14 -10.40 9.31
CA ILE A 9 -9.74 -10.84 9.37
C ILE A 9 -9.14 -10.92 7.96
N TYR A 10 -9.83 -11.57 7.01
CA TYR A 10 -9.37 -11.67 5.63
C TYR A 10 -9.14 -10.29 5.02
N LYS A 11 -10.10 -9.38 5.18
CA LYS A 11 -9.99 -8.00 4.72
C LYS A 11 -8.76 -7.28 5.29
N THR A 12 -8.51 -7.40 6.59
CA THR A 12 -7.30 -6.84 7.22
C THR A 12 -6.02 -7.41 6.62
N ILE A 13 -5.95 -8.73 6.42
CA ILE A 13 -4.80 -9.40 5.79
C ILE A 13 -4.58 -8.87 4.37
N PHE A 14 -5.63 -8.76 3.56
CA PHE A 14 -5.51 -8.25 2.20
C PHE A 14 -5.10 -6.77 2.14
N TYR A 15 -5.50 -5.94 3.11
CA TYR A 15 -4.97 -4.56 3.20
C TYR A 15 -3.48 -4.52 3.52
N ILE A 16 -2.99 -5.41 4.39
CA ILE A 16 -1.55 -5.53 4.68
C ILE A 16 -0.79 -5.98 3.42
N LEU A 17 -1.29 -7.00 2.72
CA LEU A 17 -0.69 -7.48 1.46
C LEU A 17 -0.69 -6.40 0.37
N LEU A 18 -1.77 -5.61 0.28
CA LEU A 18 -1.87 -4.49 -0.64
C LEU A 18 -0.86 -3.39 -0.30
N SER A 19 -0.68 -3.07 0.99
CA SER A 19 0.30 -2.10 1.46
C SER A 19 1.73 -2.54 1.13
N LEU A 20 2.09 -3.80 1.40
CA LEU A 20 3.40 -4.36 1.06
C LEU A 20 3.66 -4.36 -0.44
N THR A 21 2.67 -4.77 -1.24
CA THR A 21 2.75 -4.78 -2.71
C THR A 21 2.92 -3.36 -3.27
N SER A 22 2.18 -2.40 -2.74
CA SER A 22 2.26 -0.98 -3.13
C SER A 22 3.60 -0.37 -2.76
N CYS A 23 4.13 -0.68 -1.58
CA CYS A 23 5.46 -0.24 -1.13
C CYS A 23 6.56 -0.81 -2.03
N GLY A 24 6.52 -2.11 -2.34
CA GLY A 24 7.47 -2.74 -3.26
C GLY A 24 7.42 -2.09 -4.64
N LEU A 25 6.22 -1.91 -5.19
CA LEU A 25 6.02 -1.27 -6.49
C LEU A 25 6.54 0.17 -6.50
N PHE A 26 6.28 0.96 -5.46
CA PHE A 26 6.82 2.31 -5.31
C PHE A 26 8.35 2.32 -5.33
N VAL A 27 9.00 1.45 -4.54
CA VAL A 27 10.47 1.33 -4.52
C VAL A 27 11.01 0.96 -5.91
N PHE A 28 10.42 -0.01 -6.61
CA PHE A 28 10.86 -0.37 -7.96
C PHE A 28 10.67 0.76 -8.98
N THR A 29 9.57 1.53 -8.89
CA THR A 29 9.36 2.68 -9.78
C THR A 29 10.40 3.78 -9.57
N ILE A 30 10.77 4.08 -8.32
CA ILE A 30 11.83 5.06 -8.01
C ILE A 30 13.18 4.59 -8.58
N ILE A 31 13.54 3.32 -8.35
CA ILE A 31 14.77 2.74 -8.89
C ILE A 31 14.80 2.85 -10.42
N ARG A 32 13.68 2.56 -11.09
CA ARG A 32 13.57 2.67 -12.55
C ARG A 32 13.73 4.12 -13.01
N ILE A 33 13.09 5.08 -12.35
CA ILE A 33 13.20 6.51 -12.66
C ILE A 33 14.65 6.98 -12.48
N ALA A 34 15.33 6.57 -11.40
CA ALA A 34 16.73 6.90 -11.17
C ALA A 34 17.64 6.40 -12.31
N PHE A 35 17.38 5.19 -12.85
CA PHE A 35 18.09 4.67 -14.01
C PHE A 35 17.78 5.40 -15.32
N THR A 36 16.59 6.00 -15.46
CA THR A 36 16.24 6.78 -16.66
C THR A 36 16.83 8.19 -16.66
N ILE A 37 17.11 8.77 -15.49
CA ILE A 37 17.65 10.13 -15.37
C ILE A 37 19.16 10.16 -15.66
N GLN A 38 19.88 9.08 -15.38
CA GLN A 38 21.32 9.03 -15.64
C GLN A 38 21.59 9.03 -17.16
N PRO A 39 22.25 10.07 -17.71
CA PRO A 39 22.56 10.14 -19.13
C PRO A 39 23.47 8.96 -19.48
N ARG A 40 23.00 8.07 -20.38
CA ARG A 40 23.84 7.02 -20.94
C ARG A 40 24.87 7.69 -21.84
N ASP A 41 26.10 7.75 -21.36
CA ASP A 41 27.35 7.98 -22.10
C ASP A 41 27.60 6.92 -23.19
N ASN A 42 26.83 5.83 -23.17
CA ASN A 42 26.91 4.74 -24.14
C ASN A 42 26.25 5.11 -25.48
N VAL A 43 27.09 5.39 -26.47
CA VAL A 43 26.79 5.76 -27.88
C VAL A 43 25.82 4.82 -28.62
N ARG A 44 25.44 3.66 -28.07
CA ARG A 44 24.58 2.64 -28.71
C ARG A 44 23.09 2.99 -28.75
N PHE A 45 22.61 3.95 -27.97
CA PHE A 45 21.21 4.42 -28.01
C PHE A 45 21.08 5.84 -28.59
N SER A 46 22.02 6.24 -29.45
CA SER A 46 22.10 7.58 -30.05
C SER A 46 20.98 7.94 -31.04
N GLY A 47 20.06 7.01 -31.35
CA GLY A 47 18.95 7.24 -32.28
C GLY A 47 17.95 8.31 -31.83
N PHE A 48 17.94 8.69 -30.55
CA PHE A 48 17.02 9.68 -29.98
C PHE A 48 17.67 11.05 -29.70
N ASN A 49 18.54 11.59 -30.57
CA ASN A 49 19.02 13.00 -30.54
C ASN A 49 19.32 13.61 -29.14
N GLY A 50 19.78 12.81 -28.17
CA GLY A 50 20.01 13.25 -26.79
C GLY A 50 18.77 13.71 -26.00
N LYS A 51 17.54 13.40 -26.43
CA LYS A 51 16.32 13.77 -25.69
C LYS A 51 16.03 12.74 -24.60
N SER A 52 15.68 13.23 -23.40
CA SER A 52 15.21 12.40 -22.29
C SER A 52 13.95 11.63 -22.72
N PHE A 53 13.94 10.32 -22.52
CA PHE A 53 12.79 9.45 -22.79
C PHE A 53 12.13 9.09 -21.46
N TYR A 54 10.87 9.50 -21.30
CA TYR A 54 10.09 9.21 -20.11
C TYR A 54 9.08 8.10 -20.39
N ASP A 55 9.17 7.00 -19.63
CA ASP A 55 8.23 5.89 -19.70
C ASP A 55 6.92 6.30 -19.00
N GLN A 56 5.93 6.78 -19.77
CA GLN A 56 4.63 7.21 -19.24
C GLN A 56 3.93 6.20 -18.30
N PRO A 57 3.92 4.87 -18.57
CA PRO A 57 3.29 3.90 -17.67
C PRO A 57 4.00 3.75 -16.33
N VAL A 58 5.30 4.03 -16.26
CA VAL A 58 6.05 3.96 -15.00
C VAL A 58 5.58 5.05 -14.04
N ALA A 59 5.25 6.23 -14.58
CA ALA A 59 4.68 7.34 -13.82
C ALA A 59 3.29 7.00 -13.29
N GLU A 60 2.46 6.38 -14.14
CA GLU A 60 1.12 5.94 -13.78
C GLU A 60 1.18 4.90 -12.66
N LEU A 61 2.01 3.87 -12.79
CA LEU A 61 2.22 2.87 -11.74
C LEU A 61 2.74 3.48 -10.44
N CYS A 62 3.65 4.46 -10.51
CA CYS A 62 4.13 5.18 -9.33
C CYS A 62 2.99 5.91 -8.60
N PHE A 63 2.11 6.57 -9.36
CA PHE A 63 0.91 7.20 -8.83
C PHE A 63 -0.05 6.18 -8.21
N CYS A 64 -0.32 5.06 -8.90
CA CYS A 64 -1.16 3.97 -8.42
C CYS A 64 -0.65 3.40 -7.08
N GLY A 65 0.65 3.12 -7.00
CA GLY A 65 1.29 2.61 -5.79
C GLY A 65 1.22 3.59 -4.63
N SER A 66 1.45 4.88 -4.89
CA SER A 66 1.40 5.94 -3.87
C SER A 66 0.00 6.10 -3.28
N VAL A 67 -1.02 6.18 -4.13
CA VAL A 67 -2.42 6.35 -3.70
C VAL A 67 -2.90 5.10 -2.95
N SER A 68 -2.60 3.89 -3.44
CA SER A 68 -2.91 2.64 -2.73
C SER A 68 -2.23 2.54 -1.38
N LEU A 69 -0.98 2.98 -1.27
CA LEU A 69 -0.23 2.94 -0.02
C LEU A 69 -0.88 3.86 1.03
N ILE A 70 -1.19 5.10 0.65
CA ILE A 70 -1.87 6.05 1.54
C ILE A 70 -3.26 5.53 1.95
N PHE A 71 -4.03 5.02 0.99
CA PHE A 71 -5.37 4.50 1.24
C PHE A 71 -5.34 3.26 2.16
N SER A 72 -4.47 2.30 1.87
CA SER A 72 -4.35 1.06 2.65
C SER A 72 -3.92 1.33 4.10
N ILE A 73 -2.94 2.21 4.32
CA ILE A 73 -2.53 2.65 5.67
C ILE A 73 -3.68 3.38 6.38
N THR A 74 -4.39 4.28 5.68
CA THR A 74 -5.53 5.01 6.27
C THR A 74 -6.61 4.03 6.73
N MET A 75 -6.94 3.03 5.91
CA MET A 75 -7.91 2.00 6.28
C MET A 75 -7.42 1.14 7.44
N LEU A 76 -6.15 0.71 7.45
CA LEU A 76 -5.58 -0.03 8.58
C LEU A 76 -5.64 0.76 9.88
N VAL A 77 -5.35 2.06 9.85
CA VAL A 77 -5.47 2.94 11.02
C VAL A 77 -6.92 3.05 11.47
N VAL A 78 -7.87 3.24 10.56
CA VAL A 78 -9.31 3.30 10.90
C VAL A 78 -9.80 1.99 11.53
N LEU A 79 -9.33 0.84 11.03
CA LEU A 79 -9.64 -0.48 11.61
C LEU A 79 -8.99 -0.66 12.99
N ALA A 80 -7.76 -0.17 13.20
CA ALA A 80 -7.03 -0.30 14.45
C ALA A 80 -7.55 0.64 15.55
N THR A 81 -7.86 1.90 15.23
CA THR A 81 -8.24 2.91 16.22
C THR A 81 -9.71 2.86 16.61
N LYS A 82 -10.54 2.07 15.90
CA LYS A 82 -12.00 1.95 16.12
C LYS A 82 -12.69 3.31 16.25
N THR A 83 -12.14 4.36 15.64
CA THR A 83 -12.60 5.73 15.85
C THR A 83 -13.74 6.05 14.88
N PRO A 84 -14.87 6.60 15.36
CA PRO A 84 -16.01 6.99 14.52
C PRO A 84 -15.70 8.25 13.71
N ARG A 85 -14.82 8.16 12.69
CA ARG A 85 -14.70 9.24 11.70
C ARG A 85 -15.85 9.10 10.71
N ALA A 86 -16.81 10.04 10.76
CA ALA A 86 -18.14 9.93 10.17
C ALA A 86 -18.19 9.66 8.64
N LEU A 87 -17.15 10.03 7.89
CA LEU A 87 -17.11 9.84 6.43
C LEU A 87 -16.28 8.63 5.99
N ILE A 88 -15.05 8.50 6.49
CA ILE A 88 -14.10 7.46 6.05
C ILE A 88 -14.53 6.06 6.51
N SER A 89 -15.28 5.97 7.61
CA SER A 89 -15.71 4.68 8.18
C SER A 89 -16.98 4.09 7.55
N ARG A 90 -17.58 4.76 6.56
CA ARG A 90 -18.80 4.28 5.89
C ARG A 90 -18.48 3.19 4.88
N ASN A 91 -19.31 2.14 4.84
CA ASN A 91 -19.14 1.01 3.94
C ASN A 91 -19.12 1.42 2.45
N TRP A 92 -20.00 2.35 2.05
CA TRP A 92 -20.07 2.79 0.65
C TRP A 92 -18.79 3.50 0.19
N PHE A 93 -18.17 4.30 1.07
CA PHE A 93 -16.94 5.03 0.74
C PHE A 93 -15.81 4.07 0.40
N GLU A 94 -15.69 3.00 1.18
CA GLU A 94 -14.72 1.94 0.93
C GLU A 94 -14.96 1.22 -0.40
N VAL A 95 -16.21 0.89 -0.75
CA VAL A 95 -16.54 0.24 -2.01
C VAL A 95 -16.21 1.14 -3.20
N ILE A 96 -16.56 2.43 -3.13
CA ILE A 96 -16.25 3.39 -4.20
C ILE A 96 -14.74 3.57 -4.34
N ALA A 97 -14.02 3.77 -3.23
CA ALA A 97 -12.58 3.95 -3.25
C ALA A 97 -11.87 2.72 -3.82
N ASN A 98 -12.23 1.50 -3.37
CA ASN A 98 -11.70 0.26 -3.92
C ASN A 98 -12.08 0.07 -5.40
N GLY A 99 -13.26 0.53 -5.83
CA GLY A 99 -13.69 0.51 -7.22
C GLY A 99 -12.79 1.38 -8.11
N ILE A 100 -12.55 2.64 -7.71
CA ILE A 100 -11.67 3.56 -8.44
C ILE A 100 -10.25 3.01 -8.49
N LEU A 101 -9.73 2.54 -7.34
CA LEU A 101 -8.42 1.91 -7.24
C LEU A 101 -8.31 0.69 -8.16
N CYS A 102 -9.35 -0.14 -8.27
CA CYS A 102 -9.37 -1.29 -9.15
C CYS A 102 -9.15 -0.92 -10.61
N PHE A 103 -9.87 0.10 -11.11
CA PHE A 103 -9.73 0.56 -12.49
C PHE A 103 -8.37 1.20 -12.78
N VAL A 104 -7.88 2.03 -11.84
CA VAL A 104 -6.57 2.68 -11.96
C VAL A 104 -5.44 1.65 -11.99
N TRP A 105 -5.52 0.58 -11.18
CA TRP A 105 -4.56 -0.52 -11.23
C TRP A 105 -4.66 -1.36 -12.49
N LEU A 106 -5.87 -1.64 -12.98
CA LEU A 106 -6.08 -2.38 -14.22
C LEU A 106 -5.50 -1.61 -15.42
N GLY A 107 -5.73 -0.30 -15.48
CA GLY A 107 -5.18 0.59 -16.52
C GLY A 107 -3.65 0.57 -16.53
N GLY A 108 -3.02 0.79 -15.38
CA GLY A 108 -1.56 0.75 -15.26
C GLY A 108 -0.96 -0.62 -15.62
N ALA A 109 -1.57 -1.71 -15.17
CA ALA A 109 -1.11 -3.06 -15.51
C ALA A 109 -1.26 -3.37 -17.01
N ALA A 110 -2.41 -3.01 -17.60
CA ALA A 110 -2.67 -3.24 -19.02
C ALA A 110 -1.76 -2.40 -19.92
N ALA A 111 -1.54 -1.12 -19.59
CA ALA A 111 -0.64 -0.24 -20.32
C ALA A 111 0.80 -0.78 -20.32
N CYS A 112 1.27 -1.26 -19.17
CA CYS A 112 2.58 -1.91 -19.06
C CYS A 112 2.68 -3.21 -19.87
N SER A 113 1.65 -4.07 -19.81
CA SER A 113 1.61 -5.31 -20.60
C SER A 113 1.61 -5.05 -22.11
N ALA A 114 0.95 -4.00 -22.58
CA ALA A 114 0.90 -3.64 -24.01
C ALA A 114 2.26 -3.14 -24.53
N LEU A 115 3.02 -2.41 -23.73
CA LEU A 115 4.33 -1.90 -24.12
C LEU A 115 5.42 -2.95 -24.12
N TRP A 116 5.27 -4.00 -23.30
CA TRP A 116 6.30 -5.02 -23.13
C TRP A 116 5.75 -6.42 -23.43
N MET A 117 5.22 -6.64 -24.64
CA MET A 117 4.61 -7.94 -25.01
C MET A 117 5.59 -9.13 -25.03
N ASN A 118 6.91 -8.90 -25.09
CA ASN A 118 7.92 -9.96 -25.26
C ASN A 118 9.13 -9.83 -24.30
N LEU A 119 8.91 -9.97 -22.98
CA LEU A 119 10.03 -9.92 -22.00
C LEU A 119 10.94 -11.16 -22.03
N ASN A 120 10.47 -12.30 -22.55
CA ASN A 120 11.23 -13.56 -22.49
C ASN A 120 12.62 -13.47 -23.14
N TYR A 121 12.76 -12.66 -24.18
CA TYR A 121 14.03 -12.49 -24.89
C TYR A 121 15.05 -11.62 -24.13
N CYS A 122 14.59 -10.83 -23.15
CA CYS A 122 15.43 -9.82 -22.48
C CYS A 122 15.91 -10.24 -21.07
N SER A 123 15.69 -11.49 -20.65
CA SER A 123 16.03 -11.97 -19.30
C SER A 123 17.53 -11.88 -18.93
N VAL A 124 18.40 -11.77 -19.94
CA VAL A 124 19.85 -11.61 -19.80
C VAL A 124 20.23 -10.24 -19.20
N PHE A 125 19.44 -9.19 -19.46
CA PHE A 125 19.75 -7.85 -18.98
C PHE A 125 19.12 -7.58 -17.61
N SER A 126 19.91 -7.05 -16.67
CA SER A 126 19.46 -6.72 -15.30
C SER A 126 18.25 -5.77 -15.27
N GLN A 127 18.14 -4.87 -16.26
CA GLN A 127 17.03 -3.92 -16.36
C GLN A 127 15.70 -4.61 -16.63
N CYS A 128 15.67 -5.61 -17.51
CA CYS A 128 14.45 -6.32 -17.87
C CYS A 128 13.89 -7.14 -16.71
N ARG A 129 14.74 -7.61 -15.78
CA ARG A 129 14.29 -8.28 -14.55
C ARG A 129 13.50 -7.34 -13.63
N ILE A 130 13.89 -6.07 -13.54
CA ILE A 130 13.17 -5.08 -12.74
C ILE A 130 11.80 -4.79 -13.35
N LEU A 131 11.72 -4.64 -14.68
CA LEU A 131 10.44 -4.44 -15.36
C LEU A 131 9.48 -5.63 -15.15
N GLN A 132 10.00 -6.87 -15.23
CA GLN A 132 9.21 -8.06 -14.97
C GLN A 132 8.68 -8.10 -13.54
N ALA A 133 9.52 -7.74 -12.55
CA ALA A 133 9.10 -7.63 -11.16
C ALA A 133 7.99 -6.57 -10.99
N MET A 134 8.17 -5.37 -11.56
CA MET A 134 7.15 -4.31 -11.53
C MET A 134 5.81 -4.77 -12.10
N LEU A 135 5.84 -5.46 -13.25
CA LEU A 135 4.64 -5.99 -13.89
C LEU A 135 3.95 -7.05 -13.02
N ALA A 136 4.73 -7.94 -12.39
CA ALA A 136 4.18 -8.93 -11.46
C ALA A 136 3.50 -8.26 -10.26
N PHE A 137 4.16 -7.29 -9.62
CA PHE A 137 3.57 -6.54 -8.51
C PHE A 137 2.33 -5.74 -8.93
N ALA A 138 2.30 -5.20 -10.16
CA ALA A 138 1.12 -4.52 -10.71
C ALA A 138 -0.08 -5.47 -10.79
N TRP A 139 0.11 -6.67 -11.34
CA TRP A 139 -0.96 -7.68 -11.42
C TRP A 139 -1.38 -8.19 -10.03
N PHE A 140 -0.44 -8.41 -9.11
CA PHE A 140 -0.77 -8.82 -7.74
C PHE A 140 -1.58 -7.77 -6.99
N GLY A 141 -1.23 -6.49 -7.10
CA GLY A 141 -2.00 -5.44 -6.45
C GLY A 141 -3.42 -5.32 -7.01
N TRP A 142 -3.61 -5.51 -8.32
CA TRP A 142 -4.95 -5.59 -8.91
C TRP A 142 -5.76 -6.78 -8.35
N VAL A 143 -5.17 -7.97 -8.23
CA VAL A 143 -5.82 -9.14 -7.62
C VAL A 143 -6.18 -8.87 -6.15
N PHE A 144 -5.30 -8.27 -5.36
CA PHE A 144 -5.62 -7.95 -3.97
C PHE A 144 -6.72 -6.90 -3.82
N ILE A 145 -6.77 -5.89 -4.69
CA ILE A 145 -7.85 -4.89 -4.69
C ILE A 145 -9.18 -5.52 -5.09
N THR A 146 -9.20 -6.37 -6.13
CA THR A 146 -10.43 -7.04 -6.57
C THR A 146 -11.00 -7.97 -5.50
N ILE A 147 -10.15 -8.73 -4.81
CA ILE A 147 -10.58 -9.58 -3.68
C ILE A 147 -11.15 -8.71 -2.54
N ASN A 148 -10.49 -7.61 -2.16
CA ASN A 148 -11.02 -6.67 -1.16
C ASN A 148 -12.39 -6.10 -1.58
N LEU A 149 -12.53 -5.71 -2.85
CA LEU A 149 -13.77 -5.19 -3.39
C LEU A 149 -14.90 -6.23 -3.30
N VAL A 150 -14.65 -7.48 -3.68
CA VAL A 150 -15.62 -8.57 -3.60
C VAL A 150 -16.00 -8.87 -2.15
N VAL A 151 -15.05 -8.88 -1.22
CA VAL A 151 -15.33 -9.08 0.21
C VAL A 151 -16.20 -7.95 0.76
N SER A 152 -15.88 -6.68 0.43
CA SER A 152 -16.65 -5.53 0.88
C SER A 152 -18.06 -5.50 0.30
N ILE A 153 -18.23 -5.82 -0.99
CA ILE A 153 -19.55 -5.97 -1.61
C ILE A 153 -20.32 -7.13 -0.97
N SER A 154 -19.67 -8.27 -0.68
CA SER A 154 -20.31 -9.43 -0.06
C SER A 154 -20.84 -9.12 1.34
N ILE A 155 -20.07 -8.37 2.14
CA ILE A 155 -20.49 -7.89 3.47
C ILE A 155 -21.68 -6.94 3.34
N LEU A 156 -21.70 -6.10 2.32
CA LEU A 156 -22.76 -5.13 2.08
C LEU A 156 -24.05 -5.83 1.63
N ALA A 157 -23.95 -6.72 0.65
CA ALA A 157 -25.05 -7.50 0.09
C ALA A 157 -25.77 -8.34 1.16
N ARG A 158 -25.03 -8.95 2.10
CA ARG A 158 -25.62 -9.74 3.19
C ARG A 158 -26.37 -8.91 4.23
N SER A 159 -26.12 -7.60 4.27
CA SER A 159 -26.55 -6.77 5.39
C SER A 159 -27.55 -5.68 5.02
N GLY A 160 -27.58 -5.24 3.77
CA GLY A 160 -28.41 -4.13 3.32
C GLY A 160 -28.06 -2.76 3.90
N GLN A 161 -27.06 -2.64 4.79
CA GLN A 161 -26.73 -1.37 5.46
C GLN A 161 -25.60 -0.61 4.75
N TRP A 162 -25.96 0.26 3.82
CA TRP A 162 -25.03 1.11 3.06
C TRP A 162 -24.40 2.22 3.89
N ASP A 163 -25.15 2.78 4.83
CA ASP A 163 -24.70 3.86 5.73
C ASP A 163 -24.10 3.36 7.06
N GLY A 164 -24.07 2.04 7.27
CA GLY A 164 -23.50 1.46 8.49
C GLY A 164 -21.99 1.68 8.58
N HIS A 165 -21.50 1.81 9.81
CA HIS A 165 -20.07 1.88 10.09
C HIS A 165 -19.43 0.49 10.11
N ILE A 166 -18.23 0.36 9.54
CA ILE A 166 -17.53 -0.93 9.38
C ILE A 166 -17.31 -1.64 10.74
N TYR A 167 -16.99 -0.90 11.80
CA TYR A 167 -16.63 -1.46 13.11
C TYR A 167 -17.84 -1.91 13.96
N GLU A 168 -19.03 -1.42 13.66
CA GLU A 168 -20.24 -1.69 14.48
C GLU A 168 -20.59 -3.19 14.48
N ARG A 169 -20.32 -3.89 13.37
CA ARG A 169 -20.51 -5.35 13.28
C ARG A 169 -19.44 -6.16 13.97
N ALA A 170 -18.19 -5.69 13.89
CA ALA A 170 -17.09 -6.35 14.57
C ALA A 170 -17.38 -6.38 16.08
N GLN A 171 -17.86 -5.25 16.64
CA GLN A 171 -18.19 -5.13 18.05
C GLN A 171 -19.39 -6.01 18.46
N LYS A 172 -20.49 -5.99 17.69
CA LYS A 172 -21.68 -6.82 18.00
C LYS A 172 -21.37 -8.32 18.06
N SER A 173 -20.38 -8.78 17.28
CA SER A 173 -19.98 -10.19 17.29
C SER A 173 -19.08 -10.59 18.47
N VAL A 174 -18.39 -9.63 19.09
CA VAL A 174 -17.57 -9.89 20.28
C VAL A 174 -18.47 -9.96 21.51
N THR A 175 -19.40 -9.01 21.66
CA THR A 175 -20.31 -8.98 22.81
C THR A 175 -21.22 -10.20 22.88
N VAL A 176 -21.76 -10.68 21.75
CA VAL A 176 -22.62 -11.88 21.73
C VAL A 176 -21.86 -13.14 22.16
N GLU A 177 -20.57 -13.26 21.81
CA GLU A 177 -19.77 -14.42 22.21
C GLU A 177 -19.40 -14.37 23.69
N GLU A 178 -19.09 -13.17 24.19
CA GLU A 178 -18.83 -12.91 25.59
C GLU A 178 -20.08 -13.21 26.44
N ASP A 179 -21.24 -12.70 26.06
CA ASP A 179 -22.53 -12.96 26.73
C ASP A 179 -22.88 -14.46 26.75
N SER A 180 -22.64 -15.18 25.64
CA SER A 180 -22.88 -16.63 25.58
C SER A 180 -22.00 -17.38 26.58
N SER A 181 -20.72 -17.02 26.68
CA SER A 181 -19.78 -17.66 27.62
C SER A 181 -20.14 -17.38 29.09
N TYR A 182 -20.63 -16.17 29.39
CA TYR A 182 -21.08 -15.80 30.74
C TYR A 182 -22.35 -16.57 31.16
N MET A 183 -23.30 -16.75 30.24
CA MET A 183 -24.52 -17.51 30.53
C MET A 183 -24.24 -18.99 30.79
N GLU A 184 -23.31 -19.59 30.05
CA GLU A 184 -22.92 -20.99 30.25
C GLU A 184 -22.22 -21.21 31.61
N GLN A 185 -21.35 -20.27 32.01
CA GLN A 185 -20.73 -20.29 33.34
C GLN A 185 -21.75 -20.11 34.47
N LYS A 186 -22.72 -19.20 34.30
CA LYS A 186 -23.75 -18.95 35.31
C LYS A 186 -24.66 -20.16 35.50
N ALA A 187 -25.08 -20.81 34.40
CA ALA A 187 -25.91 -22.01 34.45
C ALA A 187 -25.19 -23.19 35.15
N GLY A 188 -23.89 -23.35 34.93
CA GLY A 188 -23.08 -24.35 35.64
C GLY A 188 -22.91 -24.05 37.14
N SER A 189 -22.87 -22.76 37.53
CA SER A 189 -22.72 -22.35 38.93
C SER A 189 -24.00 -22.51 39.74
N GLU A 190 -25.19 -22.32 39.15
CA GLU A 190 -26.47 -22.46 39.86
C GLU A 190 -26.79 -23.93 40.22
N MET A 191 -26.27 -24.91 39.48
CA MET A 191 -26.45 -26.34 39.79
C MET A 191 -25.64 -26.84 41.00
N ASN A 192 -24.59 -26.11 41.41
CA ASN A 192 -23.77 -26.44 42.59
C ASN A 192 -24.01 -25.52 43.79
N ALA A 193 -24.99 -24.60 43.70
CA ALA A 193 -25.35 -23.74 44.81
C ALA A 193 -26.15 -24.52 45.86
N VAL A 194 -25.45 -24.97 46.91
CA VAL A 194 -26.06 -25.40 48.18
C VAL A 194 -26.94 -24.24 48.70
N PRO A 195 -28.13 -24.50 49.29
CA PRO A 195 -29.01 -23.43 49.76
C PRO A 195 -28.37 -22.69 50.93
N TRP A 196 -27.75 -21.54 50.65
CA TRP A 196 -27.30 -20.60 51.68
C TRP A 196 -28.36 -19.51 51.80
N THR A 197 -28.94 -19.39 53.00
CA THR A 197 -29.83 -18.31 53.41
C THR A 197 -29.08 -16.98 53.39
N TYR A 198 -29.57 -16.02 52.60
CA TYR A 198 -28.94 -14.70 52.47
C TYR A 198 -29.19 -13.83 53.71
N PRO A 199 -28.15 -13.21 54.31
CA PRO A 199 -28.32 -12.00 55.09
C PRO A 199 -28.46 -10.80 54.15
N GLN A 200 -29.43 -9.93 54.43
CA GLN A 200 -29.60 -8.66 53.72
C GLN A 200 -28.43 -7.72 54.03
N ALA A 201 -27.82 -7.14 53.00
CA ALA A 201 -26.85 -6.07 53.16
C ALA A 201 -26.99 -5.02 52.05
N GLU A 202 -26.99 -3.77 52.50
CA GLU A 202 -27.22 -2.52 51.79
C GLU A 202 -26.48 -2.33 50.47
N THR A 203 -27.20 -1.71 49.53
CA THR A 203 -26.71 -1.08 48.31
C THR A 203 -25.79 0.11 48.60
N SER A 204 -24.49 -0.02 48.30
CA SER A 204 -23.58 1.13 48.16
C SER A 204 -23.18 1.32 46.69
N ARG A 205 -23.78 2.34 46.09
CA ARG A 205 -23.61 2.78 44.69
C ARG A 205 -22.27 3.53 44.57
N ARG A 206 -21.24 2.90 43.97
CA ARG A 206 -19.96 3.57 43.65
C ARG A 206 -19.83 3.77 42.14
N SER A 207 -20.05 5.02 41.73
CA SER A 207 -19.78 5.53 40.39
C SER A 207 -18.26 5.64 40.17
N GLY A 208 -17.70 4.74 39.37
CA GLY A 208 -16.33 4.80 38.89
C GLY A 208 -16.30 5.10 37.40
N THR A 209 -16.13 6.38 37.05
CA THR A 209 -15.78 6.83 35.70
C THR A 209 -14.28 6.60 35.48
N GLU A 210 -13.90 5.46 34.93
CA GLU A 210 -12.53 5.23 34.47
C GLU A 210 -12.33 5.85 33.09
N SER A 211 -11.60 6.97 33.09
CA SER A 211 -11.07 7.62 31.91
C SER A 211 -9.85 6.82 31.42
N LEU A 212 -10.07 5.95 30.43
CA LEU A 212 -8.98 5.27 29.73
C LEU A 212 -8.13 6.30 28.97
N GLN A 213 -6.97 6.56 29.54
CA GLN A 213 -5.88 7.38 29.01
C GLN A 213 -5.42 6.84 27.64
N LEU A 214 -5.75 7.60 26.60
CA LEU A 214 -5.28 7.46 25.21
C LEU A 214 -3.87 8.07 25.03
N SER A 215 -2.89 7.66 25.83
CA SER A 215 -1.54 8.28 25.83
C SER A 215 -0.46 7.55 25.02
N SER A 216 -0.74 6.41 24.37
CA SER A 216 0.33 5.59 23.75
C SER A 216 0.36 5.56 22.21
N PHE A 217 -0.51 6.30 21.50
CA PHE A 217 -0.55 6.25 20.02
C PHE A 217 0.27 7.33 19.29
N SER A 218 1.12 8.08 20.00
CA SER A 218 2.01 9.09 19.41
C SER A 218 3.38 8.56 18.97
N ALA A 219 3.68 7.26 19.16
CA ALA A 219 5.01 6.72 18.89
C ALA A 219 5.26 6.25 17.43
N PHE A 220 4.26 6.28 16.53
CA PHE A 220 4.39 5.66 15.20
C PHE A 220 4.66 6.60 14.01
N ILE A 221 4.91 7.91 14.23
CA ILE A 221 5.36 8.80 13.14
C ILE A 221 6.57 9.68 13.55
N PRO A 222 7.80 9.15 13.67
CA PRO A 222 9.00 9.99 13.62
C PRO A 222 9.73 9.97 12.26
N TRP A 223 9.35 9.11 11.30
CA TRP A 223 10.21 8.84 10.14
C TRP A 223 9.97 9.71 8.89
N LEU A 224 8.94 10.56 8.86
CA LEU A 224 8.65 11.41 7.69
C LEU A 224 9.41 12.75 7.65
N ASN A 225 10.17 13.12 8.68
CA ASN A 225 10.92 14.39 8.74
C ASN A 225 12.45 14.26 8.58
N SER A 226 13.00 13.06 8.37
CA SER A 226 14.46 12.84 8.38
C SER A 226 15.10 12.65 6.98
N SER A 227 14.38 12.92 5.89
CA SER A 227 14.92 12.70 4.53
C SER A 227 15.18 13.97 3.71
N TYR A 228 15.11 15.17 4.30
CA TYR A 228 15.38 16.44 3.61
C TYR A 228 16.68 17.16 4.01
N ALA A 229 17.60 16.50 4.72
CA ALA A 229 18.89 17.09 5.10
C ALA A 229 20.05 16.19 4.64
N GLY A 230 20.39 16.25 3.35
CA GLY A 230 21.47 15.40 2.83
C GLY A 230 21.93 15.66 1.40
N SER A 231 21.62 16.80 0.80
CA SER A 231 22.25 17.22 -0.46
C SER A 231 23.68 17.70 -0.18
N ARG A 232 24.58 16.78 0.20
CA ARG A 232 26.03 17.03 0.15
C ARG A 232 26.40 17.18 -1.32
N ARG A 233 26.80 18.41 -1.66
CA ARG A 233 27.55 18.79 -2.84
C ARG A 233 28.59 17.69 -3.15
N THR A 234 28.31 16.87 -4.15
CA THR A 234 29.40 16.27 -4.91
C THR A 234 29.97 17.42 -5.72
N SER A 235 31.19 17.80 -5.34
CA SER A 235 32.02 18.76 -6.05
C SER A 235 31.93 18.48 -7.54
N PHE A 236 31.49 19.51 -8.26
CA PHE A 236 31.51 19.60 -9.71
C PHE A 236 32.98 19.56 -10.14
N GLU A 237 33.52 18.34 -10.28
CA GLU A 237 34.82 18.10 -10.88
C GLU A 237 34.73 18.56 -12.34
N SER A 238 35.41 19.66 -12.62
CA SER A 238 35.45 20.33 -13.92
C SER A 238 35.84 19.36 -15.05
N PRO A 239 35.09 19.30 -16.16
CA PRO A 239 35.47 18.53 -17.33
C PRO A 239 36.59 19.26 -18.10
N ARG A 240 37.82 19.21 -17.59
CA ARG A 240 39.03 19.59 -18.35
C ARG A 240 39.48 18.48 -19.33
N ARG A 241 38.84 17.31 -19.33
CA ARG A 241 39.27 16.13 -20.10
C ARG A 241 38.58 15.90 -21.45
N THR A 242 37.79 16.86 -21.95
CA THR A 242 37.17 16.79 -23.29
C THR A 242 37.88 17.62 -24.35
N ARG A 243 38.88 18.45 -23.98
CA ARG A 243 39.64 19.23 -24.98
C ARG A 243 40.79 18.47 -25.66
N GLU A 244 41.25 17.35 -25.10
CA GLU A 244 42.33 16.56 -25.74
C GLU A 244 41.83 15.66 -26.88
N ILE A 245 40.61 15.14 -26.81
CA ILE A 245 40.07 14.25 -27.85
C ILE A 245 39.68 15.02 -29.11
N GLN A 246 39.14 16.23 -28.96
CA GLN A 246 38.86 17.12 -30.11
C GLN A 246 40.14 17.54 -30.87
N ARG A 247 41.27 17.75 -30.18
CA ARG A 247 42.55 18.06 -30.87
C ARG A 247 43.12 16.89 -31.66
N LYS A 248 42.85 15.64 -31.28
CA LYS A 248 43.32 14.46 -32.03
C LYS A 248 42.50 14.21 -33.29
N SER A 249 41.20 14.54 -33.29
CA SER A 249 40.34 14.38 -34.47
C SER A 249 40.65 15.38 -35.58
N SER A 250 41.03 16.62 -35.26
CA SER A 250 41.34 17.64 -36.28
C SER A 250 42.66 17.38 -37.03
N ARG A 251 43.61 16.62 -36.46
CA ARG A 251 44.84 16.23 -37.16
C ARG A 251 44.60 15.13 -38.19
N LEU A 252 43.68 14.20 -37.92
CA LEU A 252 43.38 13.08 -38.83
C LEU A 252 42.64 13.53 -40.10
N THR A 253 41.86 14.62 -40.04
CA THR A 253 41.19 15.17 -41.24
C THR A 253 42.11 15.99 -42.14
N LEU A 254 43.28 16.42 -41.67
CA LEU A 254 44.22 17.22 -42.48
C LEU A 254 45.16 16.36 -43.35
N ASP A 255 45.40 15.09 -42.99
CA ASP A 255 46.25 14.19 -43.79
C ASP A 255 45.52 13.52 -44.96
N ILE A 256 44.18 13.45 -44.93
CA ILE A 256 43.40 12.81 -46.02
C ILE A 256 43.26 13.73 -47.25
N SER A 257 43.47 15.04 -47.13
CA SER A 257 43.43 15.97 -48.28
C SER A 257 44.78 16.16 -49.00
N ARG A 258 45.82 15.38 -48.67
CA ARG A 258 47.15 15.45 -49.32
C ARG A 258 47.56 14.20 -50.09
N VAL A 259 46.64 13.28 -50.33
CA VAL A 259 46.79 12.13 -51.24
C VAL A 259 45.78 12.28 -52.36
#